data_AF-A0A7Y0SQT7-F1
#
_entry.id   AF-A0A7Y0SQT7-F1
#
_cell.length_a   1.000
_cell.length_b   1.000
_cell.length_c   1.000
_cell.angle_alpha   90.00
_cell.angle_beta   90.00
_cell.angle_gamma   90.00
#
_symmetry.space_group_name_H-M   'P 1'
#
loop_
_entity.id
_entity.type
_entity.pdbx_description
1 polymer ?
#
loop_
_entity_poly.entity_id
_entity_poly.type
_entity_poly.pdbx_seq_one_letter_code
_entity_poly.pdbx_strand_id
1 'polypeptide(L)'
;RVFESQSELITGQVVSPVDTTGAGDAFVGGLLACLSQHDDWKNHLIVSSAIQWANGCGALATTQKGAMTALPTQTELLQFIGQ
;
A
#
# COMPACT_ATOMS: atom_id res chain seq x y z
N ARG A 1 -2.82 9.02 -20.38
CA ARG A 1 -2.50 7.78 -19.61
C ARG A 1 -1.05 7.92 -19.15
N VAL A 2 -0.74 7.67 -17.88
CA VAL A 2 0.63 7.82 -17.34
C VAL A 2 1.57 6.74 -17.91
N PHE A 3 1.03 5.57 -18.23
CA PHE A 3 1.74 4.48 -18.90
C PHE A 3 1.00 4.11 -20.20
N GLU A 4 1.72 4.01 -21.31
CA GLU A 4 1.16 3.61 -22.61
C GLU A 4 0.80 2.12 -22.58
N SER A 5 -0.50 1.79 -22.62
CA SER A 5 -1.08 0.45 -22.84
C SER A 5 -0.48 -0.77 -22.10
N GLN A 6 0.32 -0.55 -21.05
CA GLN A 6 0.85 -1.60 -20.18
C GLN A 6 0.01 -1.71 -18.92
N SER A 7 -0.43 -2.94 -18.62
CA SER A 7 -1.10 -3.30 -17.37
C SER A 7 -0.25 -4.35 -16.68
N GLU A 8 0.15 -4.06 -15.45
CA GLU A 8 0.90 -4.97 -14.60
C GLU A 8 0.07 -5.28 -13.36
N LEU A 9 0.07 -6.55 -12.94
CA LEU A 9 -0.54 -6.97 -11.68
C LEU A 9 0.55 -7.01 -10.60
N ILE A 10 0.43 -6.14 -9.59
CA ILE A 10 1.32 -6.12 -8.43
C ILE A 10 0.59 -6.77 -7.26
N THR A 11 1.04 -7.95 -6.86
CA THR A 11 0.43 -8.73 -5.78
C THR A 11 1.07 -8.39 -4.43
N GLY A 12 0.22 -8.30 -3.40
CA GLY A 12 0.65 -8.15 -2.01
C GLY A 12 0.77 -9.49 -1.28
N GLN A 13 1.18 -9.44 -0.01
CA GLN A 13 1.16 -10.62 0.84
C GLN A 13 -0.27 -10.98 1.27
N VAL A 14 -0.54 -12.28 1.34
CA VAL A 14 -1.84 -12.81 1.79
C VAL A 14 -1.89 -12.77 3.32
N VAL A 15 -2.92 -12.13 3.86
CA VAL A 15 -3.19 -12.06 5.30
C VAL A 15 -4.55 -12.67 5.62
N SER A 16 -4.75 -13.10 6.86
CA SER A 16 -6.06 -13.52 7.35
C SER A 16 -6.78 -12.30 7.94
N PRO A 17 -7.84 -11.78 7.29
CA PRO A 17 -8.50 -10.56 7.73
C PRO A 17 -9.34 -10.81 9.00
N VAL A 18 -9.18 -9.93 9.98
CA VAL A 18 -10.00 -9.87 11.20
C VAL A 18 -11.17 -8.90 11.01
N ASP A 19 -10.92 -7.75 10.38
CA ASP A 19 -11.89 -6.70 10.05
C ASP A 19 -11.46 -6.02 8.75
N THR A 20 -12.32 -5.93 7.75
CA THR A 20 -11.95 -5.31 6.46
C THR A 20 -12.23 -3.81 6.39
N THR A 21 -12.77 -3.24 7.47
CA THR A 21 -13.14 -1.82 7.56
C THR A 21 -11.90 -0.94 7.47
N GLY A 22 -11.84 -0.06 6.46
CA GLY A 22 -10.73 0.89 6.28
C GLY A 22 -9.54 0.38 5.46
N ALA A 23 -9.59 -0.86 4.95
CA ALA A 23 -8.51 -1.41 4.11
C ALA A 23 -8.28 -0.59 2.83
N GLY A 24 -9.35 -0.05 2.22
CA GLY A 24 -9.25 0.82 1.05
C GLY A 24 -8.63 2.18 1.36
N ASP A 25 -8.99 2.77 2.50
CA ASP A 25 -8.40 4.05 2.94
C ASP A 25 -6.92 3.88 3.28
N ALA A 26 -6.56 2.76 3.93
CA ALA A 26 -5.17 2.40 4.19
C ALA A 26 -4.37 2.16 2.90
N PHE A 27 -4.98 1.52 1.89
CA PHE A 27 -4.36 1.36 0.57
C PHE A 27 -4.06 2.72 -0.07
N VAL A 28 -5.04 3.63 -0.13
CA VAL A 28 -4.86 4.97 -0.71
C VAL A 28 -3.86 5.79 0.12
N GLY A 29 -3.90 5.68 1.44
CA GLY A 29 -2.95 6.32 2.34
C GLY A 29 -1.51 5.88 2.10
N GLY A 30 -1.27 4.57 2.00
CA GLY A 30 0.05 4.01 1.70
C GLY A 30 0.57 4.41 0.31
N LEU A 31 -0.31 4.41 -0.69
CA LEU A 31 0.02 4.86 -2.04
C LEU A 31 0.48 6.33 -2.05
N LEU A 32 -0.33 7.22 -1.49
CA LEU A 32 -0.02 8.65 -1.45
C LEU A 32 1.19 8.96 -0.58
N ALA A 33 1.38 8.24 0.53
CA ALA A 33 2.55 8.40 1.39
C ALA A 33 3.85 8.11 0.63
N CYS A 34 3.91 7.04 -0.17
CA CYS A 34 5.07 6.74 -0.99
C CYS A 34 5.24 7.75 -2.13
N LEU A 35 4.18 8.04 -2.91
CA LEU A 35 4.27 8.99 -4.03
C LEU A 35 4.67 10.40 -3.58
N SER A 36 4.22 10.85 -2.41
CA SER A 36 4.56 12.18 -1.87
C SER A 36 6.03 12.35 -1.50
N GLN A 37 6.78 11.25 -1.35
CA GLN A 37 8.22 11.27 -1.07
C GLN A 37 9.09 11.43 -2.32
N HIS A 38 8.48 11.44 -3.52
CA HIS A 38 9.20 11.49 -4.79
C HIS A 38 8.67 12.59 -5.71
N ASP A 39 9.56 13.48 -6.16
CA ASP A 39 9.19 14.55 -7.10
C ASP A 39 8.76 13.99 -8.48
N ASP A 40 9.40 12.92 -8.95
CA ASP A 40 9.05 12.20 -10.18
C ASP A 40 8.13 11.00 -9.91
N TRP A 41 7.00 11.26 -9.25
CA TRP A 41 6.02 10.24 -8.88
C TRP A 41 5.49 9.41 -10.07
N LYS A 42 5.62 9.90 -11.31
CA LYS A 42 5.18 9.22 -12.54
C LYS A 42 6.14 8.13 -12.98
N ASN A 43 7.35 8.07 -12.41
CA ASN A 43 8.30 7.02 -12.70
C ASN A 43 7.69 5.65 -12.39
N HIS A 44 7.78 4.72 -13.34
CA HIS A 44 7.21 3.38 -13.19
C HIS A 44 7.72 2.65 -11.94
N LEU A 45 9.01 2.76 -11.62
CA LEU A 45 9.58 2.13 -10.42
C LEU A 45 8.98 2.70 -9.12
N ILE A 46 8.76 4.01 -9.08
CA ILE A 46 8.15 4.69 -7.93
C ILE A 46 6.69 4.27 -7.80
N VAL A 47 5.93 4.25 -8.89
CA VAL A 47 4.53 3.78 -8.87
C VAL A 47 4.45 2.33 -8.43
N SER A 48 5.30 1.45 -8.94
CA SER A 48 5.31 0.04 -8.54
C SER A 48 5.64 -0.13 -7.06
N SER A 49 6.61 0.63 -6.52
CA SER A 49 6.91 0.64 -5.08
C SER A 49 5.74 1.20 -4.26
N ALA A 50 5.08 2.25 -4.73
CA ALA A 50 3.93 2.84 -4.07
C ALA A 50 2.74 1.88 -4.02
N ILE A 51 2.54 1.07 -5.06
CA ILE A 51 1.51 0.01 -5.07
C ILE A 51 1.88 -1.13 -4.10
N GLN A 52 3.16 -1.49 -3.97
CA GLN A 52 3.61 -2.46 -2.95
C GLN A 52 3.30 -1.96 -1.53
N TRP A 53 3.57 -0.67 -1.26
CA TRP A 53 3.21 -0.03 0.01
C TRP A 53 1.70 -0.03 0.23
N ALA A 54 0.92 0.34 -0.78
CA ALA A 54 -0.54 0.34 -0.72
C ALA A 54 -1.11 -1.05 -0.40
N ASN A 55 -0.61 -2.10 -1.06
CA ASN A 55 -0.97 -3.48 -0.79
C ASN A 55 -0.63 -3.89 0.65
N GLY A 56 0.56 -3.51 1.14
CA GLY A 56 0.97 -3.78 2.52
C GLY A 56 0.11 -3.07 3.55
N CYS A 57 -0.19 -1.78 3.34
CA CYS A 57 -1.08 -1.00 4.21
C CYS A 57 -2.49 -1.57 4.24
N GLY A 58 -3.06 -1.92 3.08
CA GLY A 58 -4.37 -2.53 3.00
C GLY A 58 -4.41 -3.87 3.73
N ALA A 59 -3.40 -4.72 3.56
CA ALA A 59 -3.29 -6.00 4.24
C ALA A 59 -3.20 -5.82 5.77
N LEU A 60 -2.27 -5.00 6.25
CA LEU A 60 -2.10 -4.74 7.68
C LEU A 60 -3.33 -4.11 8.32
N ALA A 61 -4.02 -3.21 7.61
CA ALA A 61 -5.27 -2.61 8.07
C ALA A 61 -6.38 -3.64 8.31
N THR A 62 -6.32 -4.81 7.66
CA THR A 62 -7.29 -5.88 7.93
C THR A 62 -7.00 -6.73 9.16
N THR A 63 -5.84 -6.58 9.78
CA THR A 63 -5.38 -7.49 10.85
C THR A 63 -5.87 -7.08 12.25
N GLN A 64 -6.42 -5.87 12.39
CA GLN A 64 -6.94 -5.34 13.66
C GLN A 64 -8.36 -4.79 13.48
N LYS A 65 -9.13 -4.73 14.57
CA LYS A 65 -10.50 -4.17 14.54
C LYS A 65 -10.46 -2.64 14.51
N GLY A 66 -11.20 -2.06 13.57
CA GLY A 66 -11.40 -0.62 13.44
C GLY A 66 -10.43 0.06 12.47
N ALA A 67 -10.96 1.01 11.69
CA ALA A 67 -10.28 1.65 10.56
C ALA A 67 -9.01 2.46 10.93
N MET A 68 -9.02 3.19 12.05
CA MET A 68 -7.86 4.01 12.46
C MET A 68 -6.84 3.24 13.30
N THR A 69 -7.29 2.25 14.08
CA THR A 69 -6.42 1.45 14.95
C THR A 69 -5.46 0.58 14.15
N ALA A 70 -5.86 0.19 12.94
CA ALA A 70 -5.13 -0.75 12.10
C ALA A 70 -4.16 -0.09 11.10
N LEU A 71 -4.03 1.24 11.11
CA LEU A 71 -3.07 1.93 10.24
C LEU A 71 -1.63 1.61 10.69
N PRO A 72 -0.81 0.98 9.83
CA PRO A 72 0.54 0.62 10.20
C PRO A 72 1.46 1.85 10.22
N THR A 73 2.48 1.79 11.06
CA THR A 73 3.62 2.70 10.97
C THR A 73 4.47 2.37 9.73
N GLN A 74 5.28 3.33 9.27
CA GLN A 74 6.19 3.11 8.15
C GLN A 74 7.13 1.92 8.41
N THR A 75 7.64 1.77 9.62
CA THR A 75 8.54 0.67 9.99
C THR A 75 7.85 -0.68 9.91
N GLU A 76 6.62 -0.81 10.43
CA GLU A 76 5.85 -2.06 10.35
C GLU A 76 5.51 -2.41 8.91
N LEU A 77 5.17 -1.42 8.10
CA LEU A 77 4.92 -1.61 6.67
C LEU A 77 6.16 -2.14 5.95
N LEU A 78 7.31 -1.48 6.13
CA LEU A 78 8.58 -1.87 5.51
C LEU A 78 9.00 -3.28 5.91
N GLN A 79 8.89 -3.60 7.20
CA GLN A 79 9.15 -4.95 7.71
C GLN A 79 8.19 -5.98 7.11
N PHE A 80 6.91 -5.62 6.95
CA PHE A 80 5.91 -6.50 6.36
C PHE A 80 6.18 -6.78 4.89
N ILE A 81 6.51 -5.77 4.08
CA ILE A 81 6.77 -5.93 2.64
C ILE A 81 8.20 -6.40 2.33
N GLY A 82 9.08 -6.47 3.32
CA GLY A 82 10.47 -6.93 3.18
C GLY A 82 11.40 -5.90 2.54
N GLN A 83 11.17 -4.61 2.78
CA GLN A 83 11.98 -3.48 2.33
C GLN A 83 12.77 -2.84 3.48
#